data_AF-A0A953IDF6-F1
#
_entry.id   AF-A0A953IDF6-F1
#
_cell.length_a   1.000
_cell.length_b   1.000
_cell.length_c   1.000
_cell.angle_alpha   90.00
_cell.angle_beta   90.00
_cell.angle_gamma   90.00
#
_symmetry.space_group_name_H-M   'P 1'
#
loop_
_entity.id
_entity.type
_entity.pdbx_description
1 polymer ?
#
loop_
_entity_poly.entity_id
_entity_poly.type
_entity_poly.pdbx_seq_one_letter_code
_entity_poly.pdbx_strand_id
1 'polypeptide(L)'
;MPDELAARGAEVLARAFDTYCGAFAEITARAPRRFAQRDWQGMQSDALERLELYSRVLDVAIADLARHLAGGTQSKATWTAMKGAFAACIAGRGDFELAETFFSSASRRIFTTVGVDPRVEFVAPTASSLLRVPGAPVYTAYSPAGDTAAVLARILERALLEAPFDDLQRDCRRAAERLEARLGGPLASAGVEAIHVVRPLFFRNKGAYLVGRMLRGAEIIPLVLALTNPEGRVVVDAALLAEDDVSQVFSFTRSYFHVGVAQPYETVRFLKSILPLKPLAELYIAIGHNKHGKTELYRDLLRHLASSDEPFVVAPGDEGMVMLVFTMPSRDNVFKMIKDRFAYPKTSSRRDVLDKYRMVFRHDRAGRLVDAQEFEHLEFERSRFSERLLDKLVSQAAESVTVEGDRVAIRHLYIERRLEPLNLYLASAPEPRAIAAVLEFGQAIKDLAATDVFPGDLLPKNFG
;
A
#
# COMPACT_ATOMS: atom_id res chain seq x y z
N MET A 1 -18.02 -34.15 13.88
CA MET A 1 -19.24 -33.32 13.75
C MET A 1 -18.97 -32.11 12.86
N PRO A 2 -19.97 -31.43 12.25
CA PRO A 2 -19.75 -30.25 11.40
C PRO A 2 -18.93 -29.13 12.08
N ASP A 3 -19.18 -28.89 13.37
CA ASP A 3 -18.48 -27.87 14.16
C ASP A 3 -17.01 -28.22 14.43
N GLU A 4 -16.72 -29.51 14.57
CA GLU A 4 -15.37 -30.04 14.79
C GLU A 4 -14.51 -29.94 13.52
N LEU A 5 -15.12 -30.18 12.35
CA LEU A 5 -14.48 -29.94 11.05
C LEU A 5 -14.21 -28.45 10.83
N ALA A 6 -15.17 -27.59 11.17
CA ALA A 6 -15.02 -26.14 11.09
C ALA A 6 -13.90 -25.62 12.01
N ALA A 7 -13.83 -26.09 13.26
CA ALA A 7 -12.74 -25.75 14.17
C ALA A 7 -11.37 -26.18 13.61
N ARG A 8 -11.27 -27.41 13.10
CA ARG A 8 -10.03 -27.93 12.51
C ARG A 8 -9.60 -27.13 11.28
N GLY A 9 -10.53 -26.75 10.42
CA GLY A 9 -10.26 -25.89 9.26
C GLY A 9 -9.79 -24.49 9.65
N ALA A 10 -10.41 -23.90 10.68
CA ALA A 10 -10.02 -22.60 11.22
C ALA A 10 -8.59 -22.64 11.76
N GLU A 11 -8.22 -23.68 12.51
CA GLU A 11 -6.86 -23.86 12.99
C GLU A 11 -5.84 -24.03 11.87
N VAL A 12 -6.18 -24.74 10.78
CA VAL A 12 -5.30 -24.88 9.61
C VAL A 12 -5.00 -23.51 9.01
N LEU A 13 -6.02 -22.67 8.80
CA LEU A 13 -5.84 -21.32 8.27
C LEU A 13 -5.10 -20.41 9.25
N ALA A 14 -5.36 -20.54 10.56
CA ALA A 14 -4.67 -19.75 11.59
C ALA A 14 -3.17 -20.08 11.64
N ARG A 15 -2.81 -21.38 11.62
CA ARG A 15 -1.41 -21.83 11.56
C ARG A 15 -0.73 -21.42 10.26
N ALA A 16 -1.44 -21.45 9.14
CA ALA A 16 -0.91 -20.97 7.86
C ALA A 16 -0.65 -19.45 7.90
N PHE A 17 -1.55 -18.69 8.50
CA PHE A 17 -1.36 -17.26 8.71
C PHE A 17 -0.15 -16.98 9.62
N ASP A 18 0.03 -17.74 10.71
CA ASP A 18 1.22 -17.62 11.55
C ASP A 18 2.52 -17.93 10.80
N THR A 19 2.51 -18.98 9.96
CA THR A 19 3.62 -19.28 9.06
C THR A 19 3.92 -18.13 8.11
N TYR A 20 2.89 -17.50 7.54
CA TYR A 20 3.04 -16.32 6.70
C TYR A 20 3.66 -15.15 7.47
N CYS A 21 3.14 -14.82 8.66
CA CYS A 21 3.66 -13.74 9.49
C CYS A 21 5.11 -13.97 9.91
N GLY A 22 5.48 -15.20 10.29
CA GLY A 22 6.85 -15.58 10.61
C GLY A 22 7.80 -15.38 9.43
N ALA A 23 7.50 -15.98 8.27
CA ALA A 23 8.33 -15.83 7.08
C ALA A 23 8.41 -14.37 6.58
N PHE A 24 7.32 -13.61 6.68
CA PHE A 24 7.31 -12.19 6.33
C PHE A 24 8.22 -11.37 7.25
N ALA A 25 8.19 -11.65 8.56
CA ALA A 25 9.05 -11.02 9.54
C ALA A 25 10.53 -11.39 9.32
N GLU A 26 10.82 -12.66 9.01
CA GLU A 26 12.18 -13.13 8.71
C GLU A 26 12.80 -12.43 7.50
N ILE A 27 12.06 -12.31 6.39
CA ILE A 27 12.52 -11.57 5.21
C ILE A 27 12.74 -10.09 5.57
N THR A 28 11.80 -9.49 6.31
CA THR A 28 11.87 -8.08 6.70
C THR A 28 13.05 -7.80 7.65
N ALA A 29 13.40 -8.75 8.52
CA ALA A 29 14.51 -8.64 9.47
C ALA A 29 15.89 -8.64 8.79
N ARG A 30 15.98 -9.01 7.51
CA ARG A 30 17.23 -8.92 6.73
C ARG A 30 17.58 -7.46 6.36
N ALA A 31 16.60 -6.57 6.33
CA ALA A 31 16.77 -5.22 5.79
C ALA A 31 17.87 -4.38 6.46
N PRO A 32 18.02 -4.34 7.80
CA PRO A 32 19.11 -3.61 8.45
C PRO A 32 20.49 -4.10 8.00
N ARG A 33 20.69 -5.42 7.94
CA ARG A 33 21.93 -6.04 7.47
C ARG A 33 22.20 -5.76 5.99
N ARG A 34 21.18 -5.90 5.12
CA ARG A 34 21.29 -5.56 3.69
C ARG A 34 21.71 -4.11 3.50
N PHE A 35 21.09 -3.20 4.25
CA PHE A 35 21.43 -1.78 4.23
C PHE A 35 22.86 -1.52 4.69
N ALA A 36 23.30 -2.13 5.80
CA ALA A 36 24.65 -1.96 6.33
C ALA A 36 25.73 -2.50 5.38
N GLN A 37 25.47 -3.67 4.77
CA GLN A 37 26.37 -4.32 3.81
C GLN A 37 26.30 -3.72 2.40
N ARG A 38 25.37 -2.78 2.17
CA ARG A 38 25.07 -2.18 0.85
C ARG A 38 24.68 -3.23 -0.20
N ASP A 39 24.03 -4.30 0.25
CA ASP A 39 23.53 -5.36 -0.60
C ASP A 39 22.17 -4.98 -1.20
N TRP A 40 22.21 -4.09 -2.20
CA TRP A 40 21.02 -3.56 -2.85
C TRP A 40 20.29 -4.60 -3.69
N GLN A 41 21.03 -5.55 -4.28
CA GLN A 41 20.45 -6.66 -5.03
C GLN A 41 19.72 -7.63 -4.10
N GLY A 42 20.31 -7.92 -2.94
CA GLY A 42 19.65 -8.66 -1.87
C GLY A 42 18.38 -7.98 -1.38
N MET A 43 18.39 -6.66 -1.18
CA MET A 43 17.20 -5.89 -0.81
C MET A 43 16.08 -5.99 -1.87
N GLN A 44 16.42 -5.93 -3.17
CA GLN A 44 15.44 -6.11 -4.25
C GLN A 44 14.91 -7.55 -4.30
N SER A 45 15.77 -8.54 -4.08
CA SER A 45 15.38 -9.95 -4.03
C SER A 45 14.45 -10.23 -2.84
N ASP A 46 14.75 -9.66 -1.66
CA ASP A 46 13.91 -9.76 -0.47
C ASP A 46 12.52 -9.10 -0.72
N ALA A 47 12.47 -7.97 -1.44
CA ALA A 47 11.22 -7.33 -1.83
C ALA A 47 10.33 -8.25 -2.70
N LEU A 48 10.92 -8.90 -3.70
CA LEU A 48 10.25 -9.86 -4.57
C LEU A 48 9.77 -11.09 -3.80
N GLU A 49 10.64 -11.68 -2.97
CA GLU A 49 10.32 -12.85 -2.15
C GLU A 49 9.11 -12.57 -1.24
N ARG A 50 9.07 -11.38 -0.63
CA ARG A 50 7.99 -10.91 0.24
C ARG A 50 6.68 -10.69 -0.52
N LEU A 51 6.73 -10.16 -1.74
CA LEU A 51 5.56 -9.99 -2.60
C LEU A 51 4.90 -11.32 -2.97
N GLU A 52 5.70 -12.35 -3.25
CA GLU A 52 5.21 -13.68 -3.65
C GLU A 52 4.87 -14.60 -2.47
N LEU A 53 5.31 -14.25 -1.25
CA LEU A 53 5.13 -15.08 -0.05
C LEU A 53 3.64 -15.37 0.24
N TYR A 54 2.78 -14.35 0.15
CA TYR A 54 1.38 -14.49 0.52
C TYR A 54 0.66 -15.56 -0.31
N SER A 55 0.79 -15.51 -1.64
CA SER A 55 0.15 -16.49 -2.53
C SER A 55 0.69 -17.89 -2.31
N ARG A 56 2.01 -18.03 -2.12
CA ARG A 56 2.63 -19.34 -1.86
C ARG A 56 2.08 -19.99 -0.59
N VAL A 57 2.02 -19.24 0.51
CA VAL A 57 1.49 -19.77 1.79
C VAL A 57 0.00 -20.05 1.68
N LEU A 58 -0.77 -19.19 1.00
CA LEU A 58 -2.20 -19.39 0.81
C LEU A 58 -2.51 -20.65 -0.01
N ASP A 59 -1.80 -20.89 -1.11
CA ASP A 59 -2.02 -22.08 -1.96
C ASP A 59 -1.71 -23.38 -1.18
N VAL A 60 -0.66 -23.40 -0.36
CA VAL A 60 -0.36 -24.52 0.55
C VAL A 60 -1.47 -24.70 1.59
N ALA A 61 -1.91 -23.61 2.22
CA ALA A 61 -2.99 -23.65 3.22
C ALA A 61 -4.29 -24.22 2.66
N ILE A 62 -4.62 -23.87 1.42
CA ILE A 62 -5.81 -24.37 0.71
C ILE A 62 -5.70 -25.87 0.41
N ALA A 63 -4.53 -26.32 -0.07
CA ALA A 63 -4.28 -27.75 -0.29
C ALA A 63 -4.39 -28.55 1.02
N ASP A 64 -3.86 -28.01 2.12
CA ASP A 64 -3.93 -28.61 3.45
C ASP A 64 -5.37 -28.65 3.97
N LEU A 65 -6.12 -27.56 3.80
CA LEU A 65 -7.52 -27.47 4.15
C LEU A 65 -8.35 -28.52 3.40
N ALA A 66 -8.08 -28.74 2.12
CA ALA A 66 -8.74 -29.76 1.31
C ALA A 66 -8.52 -31.19 1.85
N ARG A 67 -7.31 -31.50 2.31
CA ARG A 67 -6.98 -32.80 2.94
C ARG A 67 -7.72 -33.00 4.26
N HIS A 68 -7.89 -31.93 5.04
CA HIS A 68 -8.51 -31.98 6.37
C HIS A 68 -10.04 -32.02 6.34
N LEU A 69 -10.67 -31.39 5.34
CA LEU A 69 -12.12 -31.27 5.25
C LEU A 69 -12.78 -32.34 4.36
N ALA A 70 -12.03 -33.23 3.70
CA ALA A 70 -12.52 -34.42 2.99
C ALA A 70 -13.79 -34.21 2.12
N GLY A 71 -13.85 -33.09 1.37
CA GLY A 71 -14.98 -32.71 0.51
C GLY A 71 -15.89 -31.61 1.07
N GLY A 72 -15.77 -31.28 2.37
CA GLY A 72 -16.46 -30.17 3.02
C GLY A 72 -15.90 -28.78 2.68
N THR A 73 -14.82 -28.68 1.90
CA THR A 73 -14.22 -27.41 1.45
C THR A 73 -15.17 -26.57 0.62
N GLN A 74 -16.10 -27.19 -0.13
CA GLN A 74 -17.05 -26.48 -1.00
C GLN A 74 -18.38 -26.17 -0.29
N SER A 75 -18.50 -26.44 1.00
CA SER A 75 -19.72 -26.18 1.76
C SER A 75 -19.71 -24.78 2.37
N LYS A 76 -20.63 -23.90 1.92
CA LYS A 76 -20.79 -22.57 2.52
C LYS A 76 -21.11 -22.63 4.01
N ALA A 77 -21.90 -23.61 4.45
CA ALA A 77 -22.24 -23.79 5.86
C ALA A 77 -20.98 -24.07 6.71
N THR A 78 -20.07 -24.91 6.19
CA THR A 78 -18.78 -25.19 6.83
C THR A 78 -17.93 -23.93 6.95
N TRP A 79 -17.86 -23.11 5.90
CA TRP A 79 -17.11 -21.84 5.93
C TRP A 79 -17.71 -20.80 6.88
N THR A 80 -19.03 -20.74 7.01
CA THR A 80 -19.68 -19.86 7.99
C THR A 80 -19.33 -20.27 9.43
N ALA A 81 -19.40 -21.57 9.75
CA ALA A 81 -18.96 -22.07 11.05
C ALA A 81 -17.45 -21.84 11.28
N MET A 82 -16.64 -22.10 10.25
CA MET A 82 -15.18 -21.92 10.30
C MET A 82 -14.79 -20.45 10.49
N LYS A 83 -15.53 -19.51 9.91
CA LYS A 83 -15.33 -18.06 10.12
C LYS A 83 -15.48 -17.70 11.60
N GLY A 84 -16.50 -18.23 12.27
CA GLY A 84 -16.73 -18.03 13.70
C GLY A 84 -15.60 -18.63 14.55
N ALA A 85 -15.20 -19.87 14.27
CA ALA A 85 -14.07 -20.51 14.95
C ALA A 85 -12.74 -19.78 14.72
N PHE A 86 -12.50 -19.31 13.49
CA PHE A 86 -11.30 -18.55 13.11
C PHE A 86 -11.23 -17.22 13.85
N ALA A 87 -12.36 -16.50 13.97
CA ALA A 87 -12.44 -15.27 14.75
C ALA A 87 -12.04 -15.49 16.22
N ALA A 88 -12.41 -16.63 16.80
CA ALA A 88 -11.97 -17.00 18.15
C ALA A 88 -10.47 -17.31 18.21
N CYS A 89 -9.89 -17.99 17.21
CA CYS A 89 -8.46 -18.28 17.13
C CYS A 89 -7.59 -17.01 17.06
N ILE A 90 -8.09 -15.95 16.42
CA ILE A 90 -7.34 -14.70 16.22
C ILE A 90 -7.66 -13.62 17.26
N ALA A 91 -8.50 -13.93 18.24
CA ALA A 91 -8.89 -12.97 19.28
C ALA A 91 -7.67 -12.49 20.08
N GLY A 92 -7.58 -11.18 20.30
CA GLY A 92 -6.49 -10.54 21.06
C GLY A 92 -5.17 -10.34 20.29
N ARG A 93 -5.11 -10.75 19.01
CA ARG A 93 -3.91 -10.54 18.19
C ARG A 93 -3.70 -9.07 17.81
N GLY A 94 -2.43 -8.71 17.60
CA GLY A 94 -2.04 -7.37 17.16
C GLY A 94 -2.21 -7.11 15.66
N ASP A 95 -2.45 -8.17 14.88
CA ASP A 95 -2.51 -8.23 13.41
C ASP A 95 -3.82 -8.87 12.91
N PHE A 96 -4.90 -8.78 13.71
CA PHE A 96 -6.19 -9.45 13.43
C PHE A 96 -6.76 -9.09 12.04
N GLU A 97 -6.57 -7.84 11.60
CA GLU A 97 -7.10 -7.32 10.35
C GLU A 97 -6.45 -7.99 9.13
N LEU A 98 -5.18 -8.37 9.28
CA LEU A 98 -4.45 -9.14 8.28
C LEU A 98 -4.93 -10.59 8.27
N ALA A 99 -5.22 -11.16 9.44
CA ALA A 99 -5.74 -12.52 9.58
C ALA A 99 -7.14 -12.66 8.94
N GLU A 100 -8.05 -11.70 9.20
CA GLU A 100 -9.37 -11.64 8.55
C GLU A 100 -9.26 -11.57 7.02
N THR A 101 -8.26 -10.85 6.52
CA THR A 101 -7.96 -10.76 5.08
C THR A 101 -7.44 -12.08 4.53
N PHE A 102 -6.58 -12.78 5.28
CA PHE A 102 -6.05 -14.09 4.91
C PHE A 102 -7.17 -15.12 4.77
N PHE A 103 -8.08 -15.18 5.76
CA PHE A 103 -9.27 -16.03 5.69
C PHE A 103 -10.14 -15.72 4.48
N SER A 104 -10.44 -14.44 4.25
CA SER A 104 -11.30 -14.01 3.13
C SER A 104 -10.65 -14.34 1.78
N SER A 105 -9.32 -14.27 1.70
CA SER A 105 -8.57 -14.69 0.51
C SER A 105 -8.68 -16.19 0.26
N ALA A 106 -8.61 -17.02 1.31
CA ALA A 106 -8.79 -18.46 1.20
C ALA A 106 -10.20 -18.82 0.72
N SER A 107 -11.22 -18.16 1.30
CA SER A 107 -12.63 -18.33 0.92
C SER A 107 -12.86 -17.97 -0.56
N ARG A 108 -12.35 -16.82 -1.01
CA ARG A 108 -12.46 -16.37 -2.40
C ARG A 108 -11.78 -17.31 -3.40
N ARG A 109 -10.65 -17.89 -3.02
CA ARG A 109 -9.90 -18.83 -3.87
C ARG A 109 -10.65 -20.16 -4.07
N ILE A 110 -11.50 -20.55 -3.13
CA ILE A 110 -12.32 -21.76 -3.20
C ILE A 110 -13.63 -21.53 -3.96
N PHE A 111 -14.35 -20.45 -3.66
CA PHE A 111 -15.70 -20.23 -4.18
C PHE A 111 -15.78 -19.40 -5.46
N THR A 112 -14.70 -18.70 -5.84
CA THR A 112 -14.72 -17.74 -6.96
C THR A 112 -15.93 -16.80 -6.87
N THR A 113 -16.19 -16.29 -5.65
CA THR A 113 -17.37 -15.48 -5.34
C THR A 113 -17.40 -14.21 -6.21
N VAL A 114 -18.51 -13.99 -6.92
CA VAL A 114 -18.82 -12.71 -7.57
C VAL A 114 -19.40 -11.77 -6.52
N GLY A 115 -18.79 -10.60 -6.35
CA GLY A 115 -19.11 -9.62 -5.31
C GLY A 115 -18.50 -9.97 -3.95
N VAL A 116 -19.34 -9.97 -2.90
CA VAL A 116 -18.99 -10.35 -1.53
C VAL A 116 -20.09 -11.24 -0.93
N ASP A 117 -19.69 -12.27 -0.17
CA ASP A 117 -20.62 -13.05 0.66
C ASP A 117 -20.26 -12.89 2.15
N PRO A 118 -20.96 -12.01 2.89
CA PRO A 118 -20.67 -11.74 4.31
C PRO A 118 -20.73 -12.96 5.22
N ARG A 119 -21.35 -14.06 4.79
CA ARG A 119 -21.45 -15.31 5.56
C ARG A 119 -20.15 -16.10 5.55
N VAL A 120 -19.31 -15.92 4.53
CA VAL A 120 -18.06 -16.69 4.33
C VAL A 120 -16.83 -15.80 4.15
N GLU A 121 -16.98 -14.47 4.22
CA GLU A 121 -15.91 -13.47 4.14
C GLU A 121 -16.02 -12.41 5.24
N PHE A 122 -14.89 -11.81 5.63
CA PHE A 122 -14.83 -10.69 6.57
C PHE A 122 -14.96 -9.34 5.83
N VAL A 123 -16.20 -8.96 5.49
CA VAL A 123 -16.48 -7.71 4.75
C VAL A 123 -16.23 -6.47 5.60
N ALA A 124 -16.53 -6.52 6.89
CA ALA A 124 -16.20 -5.48 7.87
C ALA A 124 -15.37 -6.09 9.03
N PRO A 125 -14.54 -5.28 9.72
CA PRO A 125 -13.86 -5.72 10.94
C PRO A 125 -14.88 -6.24 11.96
N THR A 126 -14.61 -7.38 12.59
CA THR A 126 -15.51 -7.92 13.61
C THR A 126 -15.52 -7.07 14.88
N ALA A 127 -16.66 -7.02 15.60
CA ALA A 127 -16.80 -6.26 16.84
C ALA A 127 -15.79 -6.68 17.94
N SER A 128 -15.37 -7.95 17.93
CA SER A 128 -14.31 -8.47 18.81
C SER A 128 -12.95 -7.84 18.55
N SER A 129 -12.71 -7.36 17.33
CA SER A 129 -11.48 -6.66 16.93
C SER A 129 -11.38 -5.24 17.47
N LEU A 130 -12.51 -4.66 17.88
CA LEU A 130 -12.61 -3.33 18.48
C LEU A 130 -12.45 -3.34 20.00
N LEU A 131 -12.55 -4.52 20.65
CA LEU A 131 -12.37 -4.72 22.09
C LEU A 131 -10.88 -4.83 22.50
N ARG A 132 -10.00 -4.17 21.75
CA ARG A 132 -8.55 -4.25 21.93
C ARG A 132 -8.14 -3.59 23.26
N VAL A 133 -7.32 -4.28 24.04
CA VAL A 133 -6.57 -3.65 25.13
C VAL A 133 -5.37 -2.94 24.49
N PRO A 134 -5.18 -1.62 24.69
CA PRO A 134 -4.03 -0.92 24.15
C PRO A 134 -2.73 -1.61 24.61
N GLY A 135 -1.99 -2.18 23.65
CA GLY A 135 -0.67 -2.73 23.92
C GLY A 135 0.36 -1.63 24.20
N ALA A 136 1.62 -2.02 24.38
CA ALA A 136 2.72 -1.06 24.46
C ALA A 136 2.74 -0.17 23.21
N PRO A 137 3.02 1.14 23.33
CA PRO A 137 3.07 2.05 22.19
C PRO A 137 4.01 1.54 21.09
N VAL A 138 3.69 1.74 19.81
CA VAL A 138 4.58 1.38 18.69
C VAL A 138 5.77 2.35 18.51
N TYR A 139 5.86 3.34 19.39
CA TYR A 139 6.88 4.39 19.37
C TYR A 139 7.62 4.49 20.71
N THR A 140 8.76 5.17 20.69
CA THR A 140 9.51 5.62 21.86
C THR A 140 9.35 7.14 22.00
N ALA A 141 9.06 7.60 23.21
CA ALA A 141 8.95 9.02 23.52
C ALA A 141 10.31 9.58 23.97
N TYR A 142 10.67 10.74 23.43
CA TYR A 142 11.88 11.48 23.76
C TYR A 142 11.52 12.86 24.28
N SER A 143 12.23 13.27 25.33
CA SER A 143 12.15 14.63 25.85
C SER A 143 12.90 15.60 24.93
N PRO A 144 12.29 16.75 24.55
CA PRO A 144 12.91 17.78 23.74
C PRO A 144 13.89 18.65 24.55
N ALA A 145 14.22 18.28 25.80
CA ALA A 145 15.12 19.02 26.64
C ALA A 145 16.56 19.04 26.10
N GLY A 146 17.15 20.24 26.15
CA GLY A 146 18.53 20.52 25.77
C GLY A 146 18.65 21.07 24.34
N ASP A 147 19.88 21.01 23.83
CA ASP A 147 20.21 21.35 22.45
C ASP A 147 19.53 20.40 21.45
N THR A 148 18.99 20.95 20.36
CA THR A 148 18.25 20.17 19.35
C THR A 148 19.12 19.10 18.70
N ALA A 149 20.39 19.40 18.38
CA ALA A 149 21.30 18.43 17.80
C ALA A 149 21.60 17.29 18.78
N ALA A 150 21.78 17.60 20.07
CA ALA A 150 21.93 16.58 21.11
C ALA A 150 20.68 15.69 21.26
N VAL A 151 19.47 16.24 21.12
CA VAL A 151 18.22 15.45 21.12
C VAL A 151 18.20 14.48 19.93
N LEU A 152 18.53 14.96 18.72
CA LEU A 152 18.59 14.13 17.52
C LEU A 152 19.66 13.04 17.61
N ALA A 153 20.83 13.34 18.18
CA ALA A 153 21.89 12.36 18.41
C ALA A 153 21.38 11.21 19.30
N ARG A 154 20.70 11.51 20.43
CA ARG A 154 20.11 10.48 21.30
C ARG A 154 19.08 9.61 20.58
N ILE A 155 18.33 10.18 19.65
CA ILE A 155 17.34 9.45 18.84
C ILE A 155 18.05 8.51 17.87
N LEU A 156 19.08 9.00 17.15
CA LEU A 156 19.82 8.24 16.15
C LEU A 156 20.76 7.19 16.75
N GLU A 157 21.35 7.42 17.92
CA GLU A 157 22.14 6.43 18.66
C GLU A 157 21.30 5.22 19.09
N ARG A 158 19.99 5.40 19.26
CA ARG A 158 19.04 4.32 19.56
C ARG A 158 18.44 3.70 18.30
N ALA A 159 18.68 4.28 17.13
CA ALA A 159 18.32 3.65 15.88
C ALA A 159 19.25 2.44 15.72
N LEU A 160 18.69 1.23 15.77
CA LEU A 160 19.41 -0.05 15.74
C LEU A 160 20.03 -0.33 14.35
N LEU A 161 20.91 0.56 13.90
CA LEU A 161 21.65 0.47 12.65
C LEU A 161 22.89 -0.40 12.86
N GLU A 162 23.13 -1.32 11.94
CA GLU A 162 24.33 -2.18 11.96
C GLU A 162 25.56 -1.49 11.34
N ALA A 163 25.38 -0.39 10.61
CA ALA A 163 26.47 0.40 10.04
C ALA A 163 26.79 1.64 10.90
N PRO A 164 28.07 2.02 11.03
CA PRO A 164 28.45 3.22 11.76
C PRO A 164 28.05 4.48 10.99
N PHE A 165 27.83 5.58 11.71
CA PHE A 165 27.69 6.90 11.09
C PHE A 165 29.02 7.40 10.52
N ASP A 166 28.95 8.24 9.48
CA ASP A 166 30.10 8.99 8.98
C ASP A 166 30.55 10.05 9.99
N ASP A 167 29.67 11.02 10.25
CA ASP A 167 29.82 12.03 11.29
C ASP A 167 28.44 12.36 11.87
N LEU A 168 28.04 11.62 12.90
CA LEU A 168 26.74 11.77 13.54
C LEU A 168 26.51 13.19 14.06
N GLN A 169 27.55 13.83 14.60
CA GLN A 169 27.41 15.14 15.22
C GLN A 169 27.22 16.23 14.17
N ARG A 170 27.96 16.20 13.06
CA ARG A 170 27.75 17.09 11.92
C ARG A 170 26.35 16.95 11.36
N ASP A 171 25.90 15.73 11.15
CA ASP A 171 24.61 15.44 10.55
C ASP A 171 23.45 15.86 11.48
N CYS A 172 23.58 15.63 12.79
CA CYS A 172 22.63 16.13 13.79
C CYS A 172 22.57 17.66 13.84
N ARG A 173 23.70 18.37 13.71
CA ARG A 173 23.71 19.83 13.64
C ARG A 173 22.96 20.36 12.41
N ARG A 174 23.23 19.79 11.23
CA ARG A 174 22.52 20.16 9.99
C ARG A 174 21.02 19.89 10.07
N ALA A 175 20.64 18.74 10.61
CA ALA A 175 19.23 18.42 10.83
C ALA A 175 18.59 19.37 11.86
N ALA A 176 19.29 19.68 12.95
CA ALA A 176 18.83 20.65 13.95
C ALA A 176 18.62 22.03 13.35
N GLU A 177 19.57 22.57 12.58
CA GLU A 177 19.42 23.85 11.87
C GLU A 177 18.16 23.87 11.00
N ARG A 178 17.87 22.78 10.29
CA ARG A 178 16.65 22.64 9.49
C ARG A 178 15.37 22.63 10.34
N LEU A 179 15.39 21.92 11.47
CA LEU A 179 14.28 21.86 12.42
C LEU A 179 14.01 23.24 13.04
N GLU A 180 15.05 23.88 13.56
CA GLU A 180 14.96 25.16 14.23
C GLU A 180 14.55 26.28 13.28
N ALA A 181 15.03 26.27 12.03
CA ALA A 181 14.59 27.21 11.00
C ALA A 181 13.09 27.11 10.71
N ARG A 182 12.50 25.90 10.83
CA ARG A 182 11.05 25.68 10.63
C ARG A 182 10.22 25.98 11.88
N LEU A 183 10.79 25.73 13.06
CA LEU A 183 10.10 25.82 14.35
C LEU A 183 10.25 27.19 15.03
N GLY A 184 11.26 27.99 14.65
CA GLY A 184 11.54 29.30 15.23
C GLY A 184 12.53 29.27 16.40
N GLY A 185 13.37 28.24 16.49
CA GLY A 185 14.37 28.07 17.54
C GLY A 185 14.46 26.64 18.07
N PRO A 186 15.24 26.40 19.14
CA PRO A 186 15.42 25.09 19.74
C PRO A 186 14.10 24.44 20.15
N LEU A 187 14.02 23.12 20.08
CA LEU A 187 12.78 22.34 20.25
C LEU A 187 11.95 22.76 21.48
N ALA A 188 12.58 22.76 22.66
CA ALA A 188 11.90 23.12 23.91
C ALA A 188 11.42 24.58 23.90
N SER A 189 12.25 25.51 23.44
CA SER A 189 11.90 26.93 23.32
C SER A 189 10.80 27.19 22.28
N ALA A 190 10.73 26.35 21.25
CA ALA A 190 9.70 26.36 20.23
C ALA A 190 8.38 25.70 20.67
N GLY A 191 8.27 25.30 21.94
CA GLY A 191 7.06 24.71 22.53
C GLY A 191 6.84 23.24 22.16
N VAL A 192 7.85 22.54 21.66
CA VAL A 192 7.76 21.08 21.49
C VAL A 192 7.75 20.44 22.87
N GLU A 193 6.73 19.63 23.14
CA GLU A 193 6.51 18.98 24.44
C GLU A 193 7.06 17.55 24.44
N ALA A 194 6.93 16.84 23.33
CA ALA A 194 7.39 15.46 23.18
C ALA A 194 7.71 15.13 21.73
N ILE A 195 8.66 14.21 21.55
CA ILE A 195 8.99 13.62 20.25
C ILE A 195 8.69 12.12 20.31
N HIS A 196 7.84 11.66 19.41
CA HIS A 196 7.48 10.25 19.30
C HIS A 196 8.11 9.66 18.03
N VAL A 197 8.97 8.65 18.19
CA VAL A 197 9.64 7.98 17.07
C VAL A 197 9.20 6.52 17.01
N VAL A 198 8.70 6.08 15.86
CA VAL A 198 8.32 4.68 15.61
C VAL A 198 9.56 3.80 15.82
N ARG A 199 9.40 2.71 16.59
CA ARG A 199 10.54 1.87 17.01
C ARG A 199 11.33 1.27 15.84
N PRO A 200 10.70 0.58 14.87
CA PRO A 200 11.42 0.07 13.70
C PRO A 200 11.76 1.20 12.73
N LEU A 201 12.93 1.09 12.10
CA LEU A 201 13.28 1.85 10.90
C LEU A 201 12.53 1.28 9.68
N PHE A 202 12.26 2.16 8.73
CA PHE A 202 11.62 1.82 7.47
C PHE A 202 12.70 1.74 6.40
N PHE A 203 12.89 0.59 5.74
CA PHE A 203 13.92 0.42 4.72
C PHE A 203 13.31 0.32 3.34
N ARG A 204 13.90 1.01 2.36
CA ARG A 204 13.50 0.92 0.95
C ARG A 204 14.69 1.22 0.06
N ASN A 205 14.97 0.32 -0.89
CA ASN A 205 16.09 0.42 -1.81
C ASN A 205 17.40 0.71 -1.04
N LYS A 206 17.99 1.89 -1.25
CA LYS A 206 19.25 2.33 -0.63
C LYS A 206 19.05 3.23 0.59
N GLY A 207 17.81 3.45 1.03
CA GLY A 207 17.46 4.36 2.11
C GLY A 207 16.91 3.63 3.34
N ALA A 208 17.24 4.17 4.51
CA ALA A 208 16.57 3.88 5.77
C ALA A 208 15.89 5.16 6.27
N TYR A 209 14.71 5.03 6.86
CA TYR A 209 13.92 6.19 7.28
C TYR A 209 13.52 6.02 8.74
N LEU A 210 13.90 7.01 9.54
CA LEU A 210 13.39 7.18 10.89
C LEU A 210 12.11 7.99 10.79
N VAL A 211 11.01 7.45 11.32
CA VAL A 211 9.68 8.06 11.18
C VAL A 211 9.14 8.40 12.56
N GLY A 212 8.77 9.66 12.75
CA GLY A 212 8.27 10.18 14.00
C GLY A 212 7.37 11.40 13.83
N ARG A 213 7.00 11.96 14.97
CA ARG A 213 6.21 13.19 15.08
C ARG A 213 6.60 13.97 16.33
N MET A 214 6.51 15.29 16.26
CA MET A 214 6.69 16.20 17.38
C MET A 214 5.32 16.73 17.80
N LEU A 215 5.10 16.82 19.11
CA LEU A 215 3.89 17.38 19.68
C LEU A 215 4.17 18.81 20.15
N ARG A 216 3.38 19.76 19.67
CA ARG A 216 3.43 21.17 20.06
C ARG A 216 2.02 21.67 20.30
N GLY A 217 1.56 21.67 21.55
CA GLY A 217 0.15 21.89 21.86
C GLY A 217 -0.76 20.92 21.12
N ALA A 218 -1.70 21.44 20.32
CA ALA A 218 -2.59 20.63 19.48
C ALA A 218 -1.97 20.25 18.11
N GLU A 219 -0.82 20.82 17.75
CA GLU A 219 -0.16 20.58 16.47
C GLU A 219 0.67 19.30 16.51
N ILE A 220 0.51 18.47 15.47
CA ILE A 220 1.36 17.33 15.20
C ILE A 220 2.25 17.67 14.02
N ILE A 221 3.55 17.74 14.25
CA ILE A 221 4.53 18.05 13.21
C ILE A 221 5.25 16.76 12.84
N PRO A 222 5.20 16.31 11.57
CA PRO A 222 5.96 15.16 11.12
C PRO A 222 7.47 15.33 11.37
N LEU A 223 8.16 14.24 11.68
CA LEU A 223 9.62 14.21 11.75
C LEU A 223 10.10 12.94 11.04
N VAL A 224 10.60 13.10 9.82
CA VAL A 224 11.20 11.98 9.07
C VAL A 224 12.65 12.31 8.76
N LEU A 225 13.56 11.44 9.19
CA LEU A 225 14.98 11.53 8.83
C LEU A 225 15.27 10.47 7.77
N ALA A 226 15.72 10.91 6.60
CA ALA A 226 16.18 10.03 5.54
C ALA A 226 17.67 9.74 5.74
N LEU A 227 18.02 8.46 5.82
CA LEU A 227 19.37 7.97 6.04
C LEU A 227 19.84 7.22 4.80
N THR A 228 21.07 7.50 4.37
CA THR A 228 21.72 6.81 3.24
C THR A 228 23.02 6.17 3.70
N ASN A 229 23.53 5.23 2.89
CA ASN A 229 24.79 4.53 3.18
C ASN A 229 25.70 4.50 1.92
N PRO A 230 26.26 5.65 1.49
CA PRO A 230 27.05 5.72 0.26
C PRO A 230 28.34 4.88 0.34
N GLU A 231 29.10 4.99 1.44
CA GLU A 231 30.45 4.42 1.56
C GLU A 231 30.59 3.42 2.71
N GLY A 232 29.51 2.77 3.12
CA GLY A 232 29.51 1.90 4.31
C GLY A 232 29.39 2.69 5.63
N ARG A 233 29.18 4.01 5.51
CA ARG A 233 28.95 4.93 6.61
C ARG A 233 27.60 5.62 6.43
N VAL A 234 26.79 5.61 7.48
CA VAL A 234 25.45 6.20 7.49
C VAL A 234 25.55 7.71 7.55
N VAL A 235 24.76 8.38 6.70
CA VAL A 235 24.63 9.84 6.66
C VAL A 235 23.15 10.20 6.80
N VAL A 236 22.84 11.27 7.56
CA VAL A 236 21.51 11.89 7.54
C VAL A 236 21.42 12.79 6.32
N ASP A 237 20.73 12.33 5.29
CA ASP A 237 20.62 13.00 4.00
C ASP A 237 19.58 14.13 4.02
N ALA A 238 18.47 13.92 4.72
CA ALA A 238 17.40 14.91 4.82
C ALA A 238 16.61 14.81 6.12
N ALA A 239 16.07 15.96 6.56
CA ALA A 239 15.07 16.07 7.61
C ALA A 239 13.79 16.69 7.04
N LEU A 240 12.70 15.92 7.05
CA LEU A 240 11.41 16.28 6.48
C LEU A 240 10.41 16.56 7.60
N LEU A 241 9.77 17.73 7.52
CA LEU A 241 8.89 18.28 8.57
C LEU A 241 7.51 18.68 8.04
N ALA A 242 7.35 18.73 6.73
CA ALA A 242 6.08 19.06 6.08
C ALA A 242 5.31 17.77 5.72
N GLU A 243 3.99 17.81 5.84
CA GLU A 243 3.12 16.69 5.45
C GLU A 243 3.34 16.30 3.98
N ASP A 244 3.46 17.27 3.07
CA ASP A 244 3.66 17.01 1.64
C ASP A 244 4.96 16.24 1.36
N ASP A 245 6.07 16.65 1.99
CA ASP A 245 7.37 15.97 1.84
C ASP A 245 7.30 14.52 2.35
N VAL A 246 6.67 14.32 3.50
CA VAL A 246 6.49 12.98 4.07
C VAL A 246 5.52 12.15 3.21
N SER A 247 4.48 12.77 2.66
CA SER A 247 3.54 12.11 1.75
C SER A 247 4.25 11.52 0.52
N GLN A 248 5.24 12.23 -0.03
CA GLN A 248 6.09 11.73 -1.13
C GLN A 248 6.96 10.53 -0.73
N VAL A 249 7.44 10.49 0.52
CA VAL A 249 8.17 9.33 1.05
C VAL A 249 7.26 8.09 1.11
N PHE A 250 5.98 8.26 1.42
CA PHE A 250 4.97 7.20 1.45
C PHE A 250 4.13 7.11 0.16
N SER A 251 4.64 7.62 -0.96
CA SER A 251 3.91 7.66 -2.23
C SER A 251 3.56 6.27 -2.77
N PHE A 252 2.38 6.15 -3.39
CA PHE A 252 1.92 4.98 -4.13
C PHE A 252 2.77 4.69 -5.38
N THR A 253 3.67 5.60 -5.78
CA THR A 253 4.60 5.38 -6.89
C THR A 253 5.91 4.72 -6.49
N ARG A 254 6.12 4.46 -5.19
CA ARG A 254 7.36 3.90 -4.65
C ARG A 254 7.18 2.46 -4.19
N SER A 255 8.27 1.70 -4.17
CA SER A 255 8.32 0.36 -3.60
C SER A 255 7.93 0.36 -2.12
N TYR A 256 7.43 -0.77 -1.62
CA TYR A 256 6.97 -0.90 -0.23
C TYR A 256 8.15 -0.91 0.75
N PHE A 257 7.93 -0.38 1.95
CA PHE A 257 8.93 -0.42 3.01
C PHE A 257 9.08 -1.82 3.59
N HIS A 258 10.31 -2.21 3.88
CA HIS A 258 10.64 -3.27 4.82
C HIS A 258 10.68 -2.65 6.22
N VAL A 259 9.68 -2.99 7.02
CA VAL A 259 9.52 -2.46 8.39
C VAL A 259 8.98 -3.58 9.29
N GLY A 260 9.70 -3.89 10.36
CA GLY A 260 9.34 -4.94 11.31
C GLY A 260 8.21 -4.51 12.24
N VAL A 261 6.96 -4.66 11.79
CA VAL A 261 5.78 -4.18 12.51
C VAL A 261 5.06 -5.34 13.19
N ALA A 262 5.06 -5.35 14.52
CA ALA A 262 4.31 -6.33 15.32
C ALA A 262 2.81 -5.98 15.48
N GLN A 263 2.45 -4.70 15.30
CA GLN A 263 1.08 -4.21 15.45
C GLN A 263 0.71 -3.29 14.27
N PRO A 264 0.38 -3.85 13.09
CA PRO A 264 0.18 -3.09 11.85
C PRO A 264 -0.88 -2.00 11.99
N TYR A 265 -2.02 -2.30 12.62
CA TYR A 265 -3.06 -1.33 12.93
C TYR A 265 -2.55 -0.09 13.68
N GLU A 266 -1.80 -0.25 14.77
CA GLU A 266 -1.28 0.88 15.56
C GLU A 266 -0.22 1.68 14.82
N THR A 267 0.62 1.00 14.02
CA THR A 267 1.58 1.67 13.16
C THR A 267 0.86 2.49 12.10
N VAL A 268 -0.18 1.96 11.45
CA VAL A 268 -1.00 2.71 10.48
C VAL A 268 -1.72 3.88 11.17
N ARG A 269 -2.23 3.70 12.39
CA ARG A 269 -2.82 4.78 13.20
C ARG A 269 -1.81 5.88 13.51
N PHE A 270 -0.57 5.52 13.83
CA PHE A 270 0.51 6.48 14.01
C PHE A 270 0.79 7.24 12.70
N LEU A 271 0.96 6.52 11.58
CA LEU A 271 1.20 7.13 10.28
C LEU A 271 0.05 8.06 9.87
N LYS A 272 -1.21 7.69 10.14
CA LYS A 272 -2.38 8.51 9.86
C LYS A 272 -2.38 9.84 10.63
N SER A 273 -1.70 9.92 11.77
CA SER A 273 -1.57 11.17 12.52
C SER A 273 -0.59 12.17 11.89
N ILE A 274 0.35 11.70 11.06
CA ILE A 274 1.30 12.56 10.32
C ILE A 274 0.95 12.66 8.82
N LEU A 275 0.04 11.81 8.34
CA LEU A 275 -0.44 11.73 6.97
C LEU A 275 -1.99 11.63 6.96
N PRO A 276 -2.70 12.64 7.50
CA PRO A 276 -4.15 12.59 7.70
C PRO A 276 -4.93 12.43 6.40
N LEU A 277 -4.42 12.91 5.26
CA LEU A 277 -5.10 12.80 3.97
C LEU A 277 -4.87 11.46 3.25
N LYS A 278 -3.84 10.69 3.62
CA LYS A 278 -3.55 9.41 2.95
C LYS A 278 -4.58 8.33 3.28
N PRO A 279 -5.19 7.66 2.28
CA PRO A 279 -6.10 6.54 2.53
C PRO A 279 -5.45 5.42 3.35
N LEU A 280 -6.24 4.73 4.17
CA LEU A 280 -5.75 3.60 4.99
C LEU A 280 -5.12 2.50 4.13
N ALA A 281 -5.74 2.23 2.97
CA ALA A 281 -5.22 1.27 1.99
C ALA A 281 -3.77 1.59 1.58
N GLU A 282 -3.48 2.86 1.26
CA GLU A 282 -2.13 3.28 0.88
C GLU A 282 -1.12 3.11 2.03
N LEU A 283 -1.52 3.33 3.27
CA LEU A 283 -0.64 3.17 4.43
C LEU A 283 -0.29 1.69 4.68
N TYR A 284 -1.26 0.77 4.57
CA TYR A 284 -1.00 -0.67 4.66
C TYR A 284 -0.12 -1.17 3.51
N ILE A 285 -0.39 -0.68 2.29
CA ILE A 285 0.43 -0.97 1.11
C ILE A 285 1.87 -0.48 1.35
N ALA A 286 2.05 0.74 1.85
CA ALA A 286 3.37 1.33 2.07
C ALA A 286 4.22 0.53 3.06
N ILE A 287 3.63 -0.12 4.07
CA ILE A 287 4.34 -1.01 5.00
C ILE A 287 4.45 -2.46 4.52
N GLY A 288 3.99 -2.75 3.30
CA GLY A 288 4.14 -4.05 2.62
C GLY A 288 2.98 -5.03 2.79
N HIS A 289 1.86 -4.61 3.38
CA HIS A 289 0.64 -5.42 3.51
C HIS A 289 -0.35 -5.13 2.37
N ASN A 290 0.11 -5.29 1.12
CA ASN A 290 -0.67 -4.97 -0.09
C ASN A 290 -2.02 -5.70 -0.19
N LYS A 291 -2.09 -6.99 0.19
CA LYS A 291 -3.34 -7.76 0.19
C LYS A 291 -4.39 -7.17 1.14
N HIS A 292 -3.97 -6.71 2.31
CA HIS A 292 -4.87 -6.01 3.22
C HIS A 292 -5.20 -4.61 2.73
N GLY A 293 -4.25 -3.90 2.12
CA GLY A 293 -4.53 -2.65 1.43
C GLY A 293 -5.61 -2.77 0.35
N LYS A 294 -5.62 -3.88 -0.41
CA LYS A 294 -6.69 -4.20 -1.36
C LYS A 294 -8.05 -4.36 -0.67
N THR A 295 -8.11 -5.05 0.46
CA THR A 295 -9.32 -5.18 1.29
C THR A 295 -9.82 -3.82 1.76
N GLU A 296 -8.93 -2.98 2.29
CA GLU A 296 -9.28 -1.62 2.76
C GLU A 296 -9.73 -0.70 1.62
N LEU A 297 -9.11 -0.80 0.44
CA LEU A 297 -9.51 -0.06 -0.75
C LEU A 297 -10.93 -0.44 -1.19
N TYR A 298 -11.25 -1.73 -1.15
CA TYR A 298 -12.60 -2.20 -1.47
C TYR A 298 -13.63 -1.81 -0.41
N ARG A 299 -13.29 -1.91 0.88
CA ARG A 299 -14.14 -1.42 1.98
C ARG A 299 -14.43 0.08 1.85
N ASP A 300 -13.43 0.86 1.46
CA ASP A 300 -13.61 2.29 1.20
C ASP A 300 -14.53 2.56 0.01
N LEU A 301 -14.39 1.80 -1.08
CA LEU A 301 -15.28 1.88 -2.24
C LEU A 301 -16.73 1.55 -1.86
N LEU A 302 -16.96 0.46 -1.12
CA LEU A 302 -18.30 0.08 -0.68
C LEU A 302 -18.93 1.11 0.26
N ARG A 303 -18.16 1.67 1.20
CA ARG A 303 -18.65 2.76 2.07
C ARG A 303 -19.08 3.97 1.26
N HIS A 304 -18.30 4.34 0.25
CA HIS A 304 -18.64 5.46 -0.63
C HIS A 304 -19.93 5.19 -1.43
N LEU A 305 -20.07 4.00 -2.03
CA LEU A 305 -21.26 3.61 -2.78
C LEU A 305 -22.53 3.54 -1.90
N ALA A 306 -22.36 3.28 -0.60
CA ALA A 306 -23.48 3.30 0.35
C ALA A 306 -23.90 4.72 0.79
N SER A 307 -23.00 5.71 0.67
CA SER A 307 -23.22 7.09 1.11
C SER A 307 -23.39 8.10 -0.03
N SER A 308 -23.29 7.66 -1.29
CA SER A 308 -23.27 8.51 -2.47
C SER A 308 -24.00 7.83 -3.63
N ASP A 309 -24.78 8.61 -4.38
CA ASP A 309 -25.40 8.17 -5.63
C ASP A 309 -24.58 8.55 -6.88
N GLU A 310 -23.34 8.99 -6.69
CA GLU A 310 -22.44 9.38 -7.78
C GLU A 310 -22.17 8.19 -8.73
N PRO A 311 -22.38 8.34 -10.04
CA PRO A 311 -22.16 7.26 -10.99
C PRO A 311 -20.69 7.12 -11.38
N PHE A 312 -20.31 5.92 -11.75
CA PHE A 312 -19.15 5.65 -12.59
C PHE A 312 -19.34 6.29 -13.97
N VAL A 313 -18.32 7.06 -14.37
CA VAL A 313 -18.25 7.77 -15.65
C VAL A 313 -16.93 7.50 -16.35
N VAL A 314 -16.90 7.61 -17.67
CA VAL A 314 -15.65 7.55 -18.44
C VAL A 314 -14.68 8.60 -17.90
N ALA A 315 -13.42 8.22 -17.68
CA ALA A 315 -12.42 9.14 -17.17
C ALA A 315 -12.13 10.25 -18.19
N PRO A 316 -11.87 11.49 -17.73
CA PRO A 316 -11.51 12.59 -18.63
C PRO A 316 -10.14 12.33 -19.27
N GLY A 317 -9.98 12.80 -20.51
CA GLY A 317 -8.75 12.65 -21.30
C GLY A 317 -8.96 11.85 -22.60
N ASP A 318 -7.85 11.58 -23.28
CA ASP A 318 -7.85 10.85 -24.54
C ASP A 318 -8.22 9.38 -24.32
N GLU A 319 -9.03 8.83 -25.22
CA GLU A 319 -9.41 7.42 -25.13
C GLU A 319 -8.21 6.51 -25.39
N GLY A 320 -7.91 5.65 -24.43
CA GLY A 320 -6.83 4.66 -24.53
C GLY A 320 -7.10 3.62 -25.63
N MET A 321 -6.04 3.24 -26.36
CA MET A 321 -6.12 2.21 -27.40
C MET A 321 -6.25 0.77 -26.84
N VAL A 322 -5.84 0.58 -25.59
CA VAL A 322 -5.72 -0.74 -24.92
C VAL A 322 -6.60 -0.86 -23.68
N MET A 323 -6.71 0.24 -22.91
CA MET A 323 -7.46 0.27 -21.66
C MET A 323 -8.73 1.11 -21.83
N LEU A 324 -9.85 0.63 -21.32
CA LEU A 324 -11.03 1.42 -21.01
C LEU A 324 -10.86 1.92 -19.57
N VAL A 325 -10.91 3.24 -19.39
CA VAL A 325 -10.67 3.89 -18.09
C VAL A 325 -11.91 4.65 -17.65
N PHE A 326 -12.34 4.43 -16.41
CA PHE A 326 -13.49 5.10 -15.79
C PHE A 326 -13.20 5.48 -14.35
N THR A 327 -14.00 6.37 -13.78
CA THR A 327 -13.81 6.94 -12.43
C THR A 327 -15.16 7.32 -11.82
N MET A 328 -15.17 7.65 -10.54
CA MET A 328 -16.18 8.53 -9.97
C MET A 328 -15.57 9.94 -9.84
N PRO A 329 -16.28 11.02 -10.19
CA PRO A 329 -15.73 12.37 -10.15
C PRO A 329 -15.12 12.78 -8.81
N SER A 330 -15.73 12.44 -7.68
CA SER A 330 -15.27 12.80 -6.33
C SER A 330 -14.15 11.91 -5.77
N ARG A 331 -13.74 10.86 -6.49
CA ARG A 331 -12.73 9.89 -6.02
C ARG A 331 -11.37 10.09 -6.69
N ASP A 332 -10.34 9.80 -5.90
CA ASP A 332 -8.93 9.84 -6.32
C ASP A 332 -8.45 8.54 -6.98
N ASN A 333 -9.35 7.71 -7.50
CA ASN A 333 -9.01 6.43 -8.10
C ASN A 333 -9.64 6.28 -9.49
N VAL A 334 -8.88 5.70 -10.43
CA VAL A 334 -9.39 5.26 -11.73
C VAL A 334 -9.49 3.74 -11.77
N PHE A 335 -10.48 3.26 -12.51
CA PHE A 335 -10.71 1.86 -12.80
C PHE A 335 -10.30 1.62 -14.25
N LYS A 336 -9.38 0.69 -14.45
CA LYS A 336 -8.84 0.36 -15.77
C LYS A 336 -9.17 -1.08 -16.13
N MET A 337 -9.84 -1.25 -17.25
CA MET A 337 -10.19 -2.57 -17.79
C MET A 337 -9.54 -2.73 -19.16
N ILE A 338 -8.97 -3.90 -19.41
CA ILE A 338 -8.34 -4.21 -20.70
C ILE A 338 -9.46 -4.47 -21.72
N LYS A 339 -9.41 -3.78 -22.87
CA LYS A 339 -10.36 -3.96 -23.97
C LYS A 339 -10.22 -5.36 -24.60
N ASP A 340 -11.28 -5.84 -25.24
CA ASP A 340 -11.27 -7.13 -25.95
C ASP A 340 -10.51 -7.04 -27.27
N ARG A 341 -10.57 -5.87 -27.93
CA ARG A 341 -9.86 -5.57 -29.17
C ARG A 341 -9.12 -4.25 -29.04
N PHE A 342 -7.83 -4.25 -29.41
CA PHE A 342 -7.01 -3.05 -29.35
C PHE A 342 -7.08 -2.27 -30.67
N ALA A 343 -7.03 -0.95 -30.57
CA ALA A 343 -7.02 -0.11 -31.75
C ALA A 343 -5.66 -0.17 -32.47
N TYR A 344 -5.68 -0.09 -33.81
CA TYR A 344 -4.48 0.07 -34.61
C TYR A 344 -3.68 1.31 -34.15
N PRO A 345 -2.34 1.26 -34.07
CA PRO A 345 -1.43 0.21 -34.56
C PRO A 345 -1.02 -0.85 -33.52
N LYS A 346 -1.75 -0.99 -32.41
CA LYS A 346 -1.34 -1.92 -31.33
C LYS A 346 -1.49 -3.38 -31.78
N THR A 347 -0.38 -4.11 -31.76
CA THR A 347 -0.29 -5.55 -32.09
C THR A 347 -0.18 -6.45 -30.87
N SER A 348 -0.12 -5.86 -29.66
CA SER A 348 -0.05 -6.59 -28.40
C SER A 348 -1.33 -7.36 -28.11
N SER A 349 -1.22 -8.44 -27.34
CA SER A 349 -2.35 -9.22 -26.84
C SER A 349 -2.77 -8.77 -25.44
N ARG A 350 -3.97 -9.20 -25.00
CA ARG A 350 -4.40 -9.06 -23.61
C ARG A 350 -3.39 -9.66 -22.63
N ARG A 351 -2.75 -10.77 -23.01
CA ARG A 351 -1.74 -11.43 -22.17
C ARG A 351 -0.51 -10.57 -21.98
N ASP A 352 -0.04 -9.92 -23.04
CA ASP A 352 1.11 -9.00 -22.96
C ASP A 352 0.82 -7.84 -21.98
N VAL A 353 -0.40 -7.32 -21.98
CA VAL A 353 -0.82 -6.26 -21.05
C VAL A 353 -0.77 -6.76 -19.60
N LEU A 354 -1.34 -7.94 -19.32
CA LEU A 354 -1.29 -8.55 -17.99
C LEU A 354 0.16 -8.79 -17.52
N ASP A 355 1.02 -9.28 -18.41
CA ASP A 355 2.43 -9.52 -18.09
C ASP A 355 3.18 -8.20 -17.83
N LYS A 356 2.83 -7.10 -18.50
CA LYS A 356 3.37 -5.76 -18.20
C LYS A 356 2.90 -5.23 -16.84
N TYR A 357 1.62 -5.37 -16.50
CA TYR A 357 1.12 -5.00 -15.16
C TYR A 357 1.83 -5.82 -14.06
N ARG A 358 2.01 -7.12 -14.27
CA ARG A 358 2.76 -7.99 -13.36
C ARG A 358 4.22 -7.60 -13.24
N MET A 359 4.86 -7.22 -14.34
CA MET A 359 6.24 -6.70 -14.35
C MET A 359 6.34 -5.45 -13.48
N VAL A 360 5.48 -4.45 -13.71
CA VAL A 360 5.47 -3.19 -12.92
C VAL A 360 5.26 -3.46 -11.43
N PHE A 361 4.35 -4.38 -11.09
CA PHE A 361 4.08 -4.77 -9.70
C PHE A 361 5.28 -5.43 -9.00
N ARG A 362 6.13 -6.12 -9.75
CA ARG A 362 7.34 -6.80 -9.24
C ARG A 362 8.58 -5.90 -9.29
N HIS A 363 8.56 -4.83 -10.06
CA HIS A 363 9.74 -3.99 -10.28
C HIS A 363 9.84 -2.86 -9.26
N ASP A 364 11.06 -2.35 -9.04
CA ASP A 364 11.21 -1.06 -8.37
C ASP A 364 10.58 0.04 -9.23
N ARG A 365 9.59 0.73 -8.67
CA ARG A 365 8.80 1.73 -9.38
C ARG A 365 9.49 3.10 -9.48
N ALA A 366 10.62 3.28 -8.81
CA ALA A 366 11.44 4.49 -8.79
C ALA A 366 10.72 5.78 -8.33
N GLY A 367 9.48 5.70 -7.85
CA GLY A 367 8.64 6.89 -7.64
C GLY A 367 7.94 7.39 -8.91
N ARG A 368 8.01 6.65 -10.02
CA ARG A 368 7.55 7.07 -11.35
C ARG A 368 6.46 6.18 -11.97
N LEU A 369 6.24 4.97 -11.43
CA LEU A 369 5.15 4.08 -11.86
C LEU A 369 4.07 4.01 -10.77
N VAL A 370 2.80 4.14 -11.15
CA VAL A 370 1.66 4.04 -10.23
C VAL A 370 1.44 2.58 -9.82
N ASP A 371 1.19 2.34 -8.53
CA ASP A 371 0.76 1.02 -8.06
C ASP A 371 -0.65 0.70 -8.57
N ALA A 372 -0.83 -0.53 -9.07
CA ALA A 372 -2.08 -1.01 -9.61
C ALA A 372 -2.59 -2.19 -8.77
N GLN A 373 -3.80 -2.05 -8.23
CA GLN A 373 -4.46 -3.11 -7.48
C GLN A 373 -5.36 -3.91 -8.42
N GLU A 374 -4.99 -5.15 -8.69
CA GLU A 374 -5.78 -6.09 -9.49
C GLU A 374 -6.99 -6.59 -8.68
N PHE A 375 -8.18 -6.50 -9.25
CA PHE A 375 -9.44 -7.02 -8.70
C PHE A 375 -10.12 -7.96 -9.69
N GLU A 376 -10.77 -8.98 -9.14
CA GLU A 376 -11.50 -9.98 -9.92
C GLU A 376 -12.88 -10.17 -9.32
N HIS A 377 -13.84 -10.53 -10.18
CA HIS A 377 -15.20 -10.92 -9.79
C HIS A 377 -15.91 -9.87 -8.91
N LEU A 378 -15.89 -8.60 -9.31
CA LEU A 378 -16.66 -7.55 -8.63
C LEU A 378 -18.10 -7.51 -9.14
N GLU A 379 -19.03 -7.11 -8.27
CA GLU A 379 -20.43 -6.89 -8.59
C GLU A 379 -20.83 -5.49 -8.14
N PHE A 380 -21.58 -4.79 -8.98
CA PHE A 380 -22.10 -3.46 -8.72
C PHE A 380 -23.54 -3.34 -9.25
N GLU A 381 -24.32 -2.43 -8.68
CA GLU A 381 -25.64 -2.08 -9.23
C GLU A 381 -25.49 -1.30 -10.56
N ARG A 382 -26.32 -1.63 -11.55
CA ARG A 382 -26.33 -0.97 -12.86
C ARG A 382 -26.58 0.53 -12.76
N SER A 383 -27.44 0.95 -11.84
CA SER A 383 -27.76 2.36 -11.56
C SER A 383 -26.54 3.20 -11.18
N ARG A 384 -25.45 2.55 -10.75
CA ARG A 384 -24.18 3.21 -10.42
C ARG A 384 -23.34 3.53 -11.64
N PHE A 385 -23.78 3.25 -12.86
CA PHE A 385 -23.03 3.55 -14.08
C PHE A 385 -23.79 4.53 -14.96
N SER A 386 -23.08 5.49 -15.53
CA SER A 386 -23.64 6.28 -16.63
C SER A 386 -23.91 5.38 -17.85
N GLU A 387 -25.00 5.61 -18.57
CA GLU A 387 -25.36 4.84 -19.77
C GLU A 387 -24.22 4.87 -20.81
N ARG A 388 -23.59 6.04 -21.02
CA ARG A 388 -22.41 6.18 -21.88
C ARG A 388 -21.26 5.24 -21.49
N LEU A 389 -21.05 5.01 -20.19
CA LEU A 389 -20.02 4.08 -19.73
C LEU A 389 -20.46 2.63 -19.97
N LEU A 390 -21.71 2.27 -19.65
CA LEU A 390 -22.25 0.93 -19.90
C LEU A 390 -22.11 0.53 -21.37
N ASP A 391 -22.48 1.42 -22.30
CA ASP A 391 -22.34 1.19 -23.74
C ASP A 391 -20.89 0.88 -24.14
N LYS A 392 -19.93 1.62 -23.58
CA LYS A 392 -18.50 1.39 -23.82
C LYS A 392 -18.02 0.08 -23.19
N LEU A 393 -18.45 -0.24 -21.98
CA LEU A 393 -18.08 -1.49 -21.30
C LEU A 393 -18.54 -2.70 -22.14
N VAL A 394 -19.79 -2.70 -22.59
CA VAL A 394 -20.37 -3.79 -23.40
C VAL A 394 -19.76 -3.85 -24.81
N SER A 395 -19.48 -2.71 -25.44
CA SER A 395 -18.93 -2.72 -26.81
C SER A 395 -17.43 -3.00 -26.89
N GLN A 396 -16.66 -2.68 -25.85
CA GLN A 396 -15.19 -2.72 -25.90
C GLN A 396 -14.57 -3.77 -24.95
N ALA A 397 -15.33 -4.32 -24.00
CA ALA A 397 -14.80 -5.19 -22.96
C ALA A 397 -15.82 -6.27 -22.48
N ALA A 398 -16.68 -6.74 -23.39
CA ALA A 398 -17.70 -7.77 -23.14
C ALA A 398 -17.13 -9.08 -22.59
N GLU A 399 -15.86 -9.42 -22.86
CA GLU A 399 -15.25 -10.61 -22.27
C GLU A 399 -14.98 -10.43 -20.77
N SER A 400 -14.90 -9.19 -20.29
CA SER A 400 -14.56 -8.81 -18.92
C SER A 400 -15.75 -8.24 -18.13
N VAL A 401 -16.85 -7.88 -18.78
CA VAL A 401 -18.05 -7.33 -18.13
C VAL A 401 -19.29 -8.12 -18.54
N THR A 402 -20.21 -8.29 -17.60
CA THR A 402 -21.54 -8.85 -17.86
C THR A 402 -22.57 -7.94 -17.22
N VAL A 403 -23.58 -7.52 -18.01
CA VAL A 403 -24.66 -6.64 -17.54
C VAL A 403 -25.96 -7.43 -17.64
N GLU A 404 -26.51 -7.82 -16.50
CA GLU A 404 -27.71 -8.65 -16.39
C GLU A 404 -28.71 -7.98 -15.44
N GLY A 405 -29.87 -7.58 -15.98
CA GLY A 405 -30.88 -6.88 -15.20
C GLY A 405 -30.34 -5.60 -14.56
N ASP A 406 -30.38 -5.55 -13.23
CA ASP A 406 -29.92 -4.46 -12.38
C ASP A 406 -28.47 -4.59 -11.93
N ARG A 407 -27.70 -5.56 -12.45
CA ARG A 407 -26.34 -5.87 -12.02
C ARG A 407 -25.31 -5.71 -13.13
N VAL A 408 -24.11 -5.28 -12.72
CA VAL A 408 -22.89 -5.23 -13.53
C VAL A 408 -21.83 -6.07 -12.82
N ALA A 409 -21.48 -7.20 -13.42
CA ALA A 409 -20.41 -8.08 -12.97
C ALA A 409 -19.14 -7.81 -13.77
N ILE A 410 -18.03 -7.52 -13.08
CA ILE A 410 -16.72 -7.27 -13.69
C ILE A 410 -15.79 -8.43 -13.32
N ARG A 411 -15.32 -9.17 -14.32
CA ARG A 411 -14.45 -10.33 -14.14
C ARG A 411 -13.04 -9.93 -13.72
N HIS A 412 -12.49 -8.85 -14.29
CA HIS A 412 -11.14 -8.40 -14.01
C HIS A 412 -10.98 -6.90 -14.25
N LEU A 413 -10.40 -6.17 -13.30
CA LEU A 413 -10.08 -4.74 -13.41
C LEU A 413 -8.85 -4.37 -12.58
N TYR A 414 -8.20 -3.27 -12.93
CA TYR A 414 -7.21 -2.60 -12.09
C TYR A 414 -7.78 -1.34 -11.46
N ILE A 415 -7.46 -1.09 -10.20
CA ILE A 415 -7.66 0.21 -9.55
C ILE A 415 -6.30 0.87 -9.37
N GLU A 416 -6.17 2.11 -9.84
CA GLU A 416 -4.97 2.93 -9.71
C GLU A 416 -5.32 4.30 -9.13
N ARG A 417 -4.34 4.99 -8.53
CA ARG A 417 -4.50 6.39 -8.16
C ARG A 417 -4.81 7.21 -9.42
N ARG A 418 -5.81 8.08 -9.35
CA ARG A 418 -6.13 9.06 -10.38
C ARG A 418 -5.09 10.16 -10.38
N LEU A 419 -4.56 10.45 -11.56
CA LEU A 419 -3.67 11.57 -11.85
C LEU A 419 -4.31 12.43 -12.93
N GLU A 420 -3.93 13.70 -13.00
CA GLU A 420 -4.32 14.57 -14.11
C GLU A 420 -3.39 14.30 -15.28
N PRO A 421 -3.89 13.86 -16.45
CA PRO A 421 -3.04 13.61 -17.61
C PRO A 421 -2.17 14.84 -17.95
N LEU A 422 -0.87 14.64 -18.13
CA LEU A 422 0.10 15.73 -18.28
C LEU A 422 -0.23 16.62 -19.49
N ASN A 423 -0.79 16.06 -20.57
CA ASN A 423 -1.25 16.86 -21.70
C ASN A 423 -2.38 17.85 -21.33
N LEU A 424 -3.29 17.46 -20.44
CA LEU A 424 -4.37 18.33 -19.96
C LEU A 424 -3.83 19.37 -18.96
N TYR A 425 -2.94 18.95 -18.07
CA TYR A 425 -2.27 19.85 -17.14
C TYR A 425 -1.50 20.94 -17.89
N LEU A 426 -0.68 20.57 -18.88
CA LEU A 426 0.10 21.53 -19.68
C LEU A 426 -0.76 22.48 -20.49
N ALA A 427 -1.98 22.09 -20.86
CA ALA A 427 -2.90 22.95 -21.61
C ALA A 427 -3.49 24.08 -20.76
N SER A 428 -3.52 23.93 -19.44
CA SER A 428 -4.17 24.88 -18.51
C SER A 428 -3.23 25.49 -17.46
N ALA A 429 -2.08 24.86 -17.21
CA ALA A 429 -1.15 25.29 -16.18
C ALA A 429 -0.47 26.64 -16.52
N PRO A 430 -0.27 27.52 -15.53
CA PRO A 430 0.57 28.71 -15.70
C PRO A 430 2.00 28.32 -16.12
N GLU A 431 2.64 29.17 -16.93
CA GLU A 431 3.95 28.90 -17.53
C GLU A 431 5.02 28.38 -16.53
N PRO A 432 5.23 28.99 -15.34
CA PRO A 432 6.23 28.48 -14.39
C PRO A 432 5.94 27.05 -13.92
N ARG A 433 4.67 26.69 -13.77
CA ARG A 433 4.24 25.34 -13.37
C ARG A 433 4.32 24.35 -14.53
N ALA A 434 4.04 24.80 -15.76
CA ALA A 434 4.20 23.98 -16.95
C ALA A 434 5.68 23.62 -17.17
N ILE A 435 6.60 24.59 -17.03
CA ILE A 435 8.05 24.35 -17.10
C ILE A 435 8.49 23.31 -16.07
N ALA A 436 8.07 23.47 -14.80
CA ALA A 436 8.38 22.52 -13.75
C ALA A 436 7.87 21.10 -14.08
N ALA A 437 6.65 20.97 -14.59
CA ALA A 437 6.07 19.69 -14.98
C ALA A 437 6.81 19.03 -16.16
N VAL A 438 7.26 19.80 -17.15
CA VAL A 438 8.08 19.28 -18.26
C VAL A 438 9.45 18.81 -17.78
N LEU A 439 10.08 19.52 -16.85
CA LEU A 439 11.34 19.10 -16.23
C LEU A 439 11.16 17.80 -15.43
N GLU A 440 10.09 17.69 -14.64
CA GLU A 440 9.75 16.47 -13.92
C GLU A 440 9.43 15.30 -14.85
N PHE A 441 8.75 15.55 -15.97
CA PHE A 441 8.52 14.54 -17.01
C PHE A 441 9.84 14.02 -17.59
N GLY A 442 10.78 14.93 -17.91
CA GLY A 442 12.12 14.55 -18.35
C GLY A 442 12.90 13.75 -17.29
N GLN A 443 12.78 14.13 -16.01
CA GLN A 443 13.40 13.40 -14.91
C GLN A 443 12.76 12.01 -14.71
N ALA A 444 11.44 11.89 -14.85
CA ALA A 444 10.73 10.62 -14.77
C ALA A 444 11.26 9.61 -15.80
N ILE A 445 11.53 10.05 -17.04
CA ILE A 445 12.11 9.20 -18.07
C ILE A 445 13.51 8.72 -17.67
N LYS A 446 14.36 9.61 -17.14
CA LYS A 446 15.71 9.27 -16.68
C LYS A 446 15.68 8.27 -15.54
N ASP A 447 14.80 8.49 -14.57
CA ASP A 447 14.65 7.62 -13.40
C ASP A 447 14.17 6.23 -13.80
N LEU A 448 13.18 6.13 -14.69
CA LEU A 448 12.71 4.85 -15.22
C LEU A 448 13.82 4.09 -15.95
N ALA A 449 14.57 4.78 -16.81
CA ALA A 449 15.70 4.19 -17.53
C ALA A 449 16.82 3.73 -16.57
N ALA A 450 17.09 4.49 -15.49
CA ALA A 450 18.05 4.11 -14.46
C ALA A 450 17.61 2.87 -13.66
N THR A 451 16.31 2.55 -13.69
CA THR A 451 15.73 1.32 -13.14
C THR A 451 15.43 0.25 -14.21
N ASP A 452 16.10 0.28 -15.37
CA ASP A 452 15.90 -0.72 -16.44
C ASP A 452 14.46 -0.79 -17.00
N VAL A 453 13.72 0.32 -16.92
CA VAL A 453 12.38 0.45 -17.48
C VAL A 453 12.39 1.46 -18.63
N PHE A 454 12.12 0.98 -19.84
CA PHE A 454 11.84 1.85 -20.99
C PHE A 454 10.32 2.01 -21.20
N PRO A 455 9.75 3.23 -21.10
CA PRO A 455 8.30 3.43 -21.16
C PRO A 455 7.65 3.13 -22.53
N GLY A 456 8.45 3.10 -23.61
CA GLY A 456 7.97 2.91 -24.97
C GLY A 456 7.33 4.18 -25.54
N ASP A 457 6.08 4.47 -25.16
CA ASP A 457 5.29 5.58 -25.70
C ASP A 457 5.39 6.83 -24.81
N LEU A 458 6.29 7.74 -25.19
CA LEU A 458 6.65 8.96 -24.44
C LEU A 458 5.69 10.14 -24.68
N LEU A 459 4.46 9.89 -25.14
CA LEU A 459 3.47 10.95 -25.30
C LEU A 459 2.97 11.45 -23.93
N PRO A 460 2.84 12.78 -23.70
CA PRO A 460 2.40 13.33 -22.41
C PRO A 460 1.08 12.77 -21.88
N LYS A 461 0.16 12.35 -22.76
CA LYS A 461 -1.11 11.72 -22.36
C LYS A 461 -0.98 10.41 -21.57
N ASN A 462 0.20 9.77 -21.61
CA ASN A 462 0.48 8.54 -20.87
C ASN A 462 1.12 8.82 -19.50
N PHE A 463 1.34 10.08 -19.16
CA PHE A 463 1.91 10.54 -17.89
C PHE A 463 0.88 11.43 -17.19
N GLY A 464 0.97 11.55 -15.87
CA GLY A 464 0.10 12.42 -15.07
C GLY A 464 0.74 12.83 -13.77
#